data_AF-A0ABD3NHX1-F1
#
_entry.id   AF-A0ABD3NHX1-F1
#
_cell.length_a   1.000
_cell.length_b   1.000
_cell.length_c   1.000
_cell.angle_alpha   90.00
_cell.angle_beta   90.00
_cell.angle_gamma   90.00
#
_symmetry.space_group_name_H-M   'P 1'
#
loop_
_entity.id
_entity.type
_entity.pdbx_description
1 polymer ?
#
loop_
_entity_poly.entity_id
_entity_poly.type
_entity_poly.pdbx_seq_one_letter_code
_entity_poly.pdbx_strand_id
1 'polypeptide(L)'
;MNEYDDDDLFESNIPMHNHPSGKANFYSAARPAVVNKHFEWMNDYGITGVCHMRFLSNMMIIINVNGGTWGTKECPCAAEPHGRAFAVSYNPSGRSLNDDVRAKYSLPVLRIYGIGFKSVNVKNTTELASLIDWFQNSGGKYRTFLIGGVPSNWRQRVKDSRQEIEWKQIYESLDDAMLCEQLGVLYMPVMCRHNLKNQTAPMNSIPRLGGRFMWRQAYKYAADENISTIWCAQFDEVDESTAIFKVAKDHSEVPNDGKWLTLDADGEDLPHDWYLRLCGEAQKMLAGKVNVSETMPINSLTLKDEILVAEM
;
A
#
# COMPACT_ATOMS: atom_id res chain seq x y z
N MET A 1 -10.28 -6.12 18.33
CA MET A 1 -9.03 -6.72 17.86
C MET A 1 -7.98 -6.49 18.93
N ASN A 2 -7.51 -7.56 19.56
CA ASN A 2 -6.70 -7.48 20.78
C ASN A 2 -5.35 -8.20 20.58
N GLU A 3 -4.74 -8.03 19.41
CA GLU A 3 -3.47 -8.68 19.06
C GLU A 3 -2.25 -7.80 19.32
N TYR A 4 -2.46 -6.56 19.74
CA TYR A 4 -1.40 -5.69 20.26
C TYR A 4 -1.26 -5.92 21.76
N ASP A 5 -0.04 -5.83 22.27
CA ASP A 5 0.21 -5.88 23.70
C ASP A 5 -0.41 -4.67 24.40
N ASP A 6 -0.93 -4.85 25.61
CA ASP A 6 -1.59 -3.78 26.38
C ASP A 6 -0.65 -2.58 26.60
N ASP A 7 0.67 -2.82 26.73
CA ASP A 7 1.70 -1.78 26.90
C ASP A 7 1.90 -0.88 25.66
N ASP A 8 1.44 -1.35 24.49
CA ASP A 8 1.49 -0.61 23.23
C ASP A 8 0.18 0.12 22.91
N LEU A 9 -0.86 -0.09 23.71
CA LEU A 9 -2.16 0.53 23.58
C LEU A 9 -2.32 1.72 24.52
N PHE A 10 -2.96 2.76 24.02
CA PHE A 10 -3.32 3.95 24.79
C PHE A 10 -4.83 4.11 24.80
N GLU A 11 -5.42 4.13 25.99
CA GLU A 11 -6.83 4.48 26.15
C GLU A 11 -7.05 5.95 25.77
N SER A 12 -8.02 6.18 24.89
CA SER A 12 -8.46 7.52 24.51
C SER A 12 -9.69 7.96 25.32
N ASN A 13 -10.16 9.18 25.07
CA ASN A 13 -11.47 9.63 25.56
C ASN A 13 -12.61 9.41 24.54
N ILE A 14 -12.37 8.62 23.49
CA ILE A 14 -13.37 8.35 22.45
C ILE A 14 -14.31 7.22 22.91
N PRO A 15 -15.63 7.44 23.03
CA PRO A 15 -16.56 6.43 23.50
C PRO A 15 -16.71 5.25 22.52
N MET A 16 -16.86 4.04 23.06
CA MET A 16 -17.07 2.80 22.29
C MET A 16 -18.12 1.91 22.95
N HIS A 17 -19.03 1.32 22.16
CA HIS A 17 -20.19 0.58 22.65
C HIS A 17 -19.78 -0.67 23.44
N ASN A 18 -18.83 -1.43 22.91
CA ASN A 18 -18.47 -2.76 23.41
C ASN A 18 -16.99 -2.86 23.80
N HIS A 19 -16.51 -1.88 24.56
CA HIS A 19 -15.19 -1.94 25.20
C HIS A 19 -15.33 -2.13 26.72
N PRO A 20 -14.45 -2.90 27.39
CA PRO A 20 -14.46 -3.04 28.84
C PRO A 20 -14.47 -1.71 29.60
N SER A 21 -13.74 -0.70 29.12
CA SER A 21 -13.71 0.64 29.71
C SER A 21 -14.72 1.64 29.11
N GLY A 22 -15.49 1.21 28.10
CA GLY A 22 -16.38 2.08 27.33
C GLY A 22 -15.66 3.07 26.41
N LYS A 23 -14.35 2.93 26.21
CA LYS A 23 -13.51 3.85 25.43
C LYS A 23 -12.63 3.11 24.42
N ALA A 24 -12.28 3.75 23.32
CA ALA A 24 -11.40 3.18 22.31
C ALA A 24 -9.93 3.23 22.74
N ASN A 25 -9.20 2.15 22.41
CA ASN A 25 -7.74 2.06 22.54
C ASN A 25 -7.07 2.29 21.19
N PHE A 26 -5.94 3.01 21.18
CA PHE A 26 -5.14 3.27 19.98
C PHE A 26 -3.72 2.77 20.18
N TYR A 27 -3.17 2.11 19.17
CA TYR A 27 -1.74 1.86 19.09
C TYR A 27 -1.04 3.11 18.53
N SER A 28 0.24 3.27 18.86
CA SER A 28 1.11 4.18 18.11
C SER A 28 1.89 3.38 17.09
N ALA A 29 1.82 3.78 15.81
CA ALA A 29 2.69 3.22 14.80
C ALA A 29 4.16 3.32 15.25
N ALA A 30 4.48 4.27 16.15
CA ALA A 30 5.82 4.52 16.67
C ALA A 30 6.49 3.43 17.49
N ARG A 31 5.70 2.46 17.99
CA ARG A 31 6.18 1.41 18.87
C ARG A 31 6.82 0.28 18.05
N PRO A 32 8.07 -0.14 18.35
CA PRO A 32 8.72 -1.25 17.64
C PRO A 32 7.93 -2.57 17.66
N ALA A 33 7.24 -2.87 18.77
CA ALA A 33 6.44 -4.09 18.90
C ALA A 33 5.19 -4.05 18.00
N VAL A 34 4.54 -2.89 17.83
CA VAL A 34 3.48 -2.69 16.83
C VAL A 34 4.00 -2.91 15.42
N VAL A 35 5.14 -2.31 15.07
CA VAL A 35 5.77 -2.50 13.75
C VAL A 35 6.07 -3.99 13.53
N ASN A 36 6.63 -4.68 14.53
CA ASN A 36 6.90 -6.11 14.46
C ASN A 36 5.63 -6.93 14.24
N LYS A 37 4.54 -6.62 14.95
CA LYS A 37 3.24 -7.28 14.77
C LYS A 37 2.69 -7.12 13.35
N HIS A 38 2.89 -5.96 12.72
CA HIS A 38 2.50 -5.75 11.33
C HIS A 38 3.31 -6.61 10.36
N PHE A 39 4.62 -6.78 10.60
CA PHE A 39 5.45 -7.67 9.80
C PHE A 39 5.15 -9.16 10.03
N GLU A 40 4.77 -9.54 11.25
CA GLU A 40 4.24 -10.87 11.56
C GLU A 40 2.99 -11.17 10.72
N TRP A 41 2.01 -10.26 10.71
CA TRP A 41 0.86 -10.40 9.82
C TRP A 41 1.28 -10.50 8.34
N MET A 42 2.20 -9.64 7.88
CA MET A 42 2.68 -9.73 6.50
C MET A 42 3.27 -11.12 6.18
N ASN A 43 4.01 -11.71 7.13
CA ASN A 43 4.52 -13.06 6.99
C ASN A 43 3.39 -14.11 6.95
N ASP A 44 2.48 -14.08 7.91
CA ASP A 44 1.37 -15.04 8.03
C ASP A 44 0.48 -15.08 6.79
N TYR A 45 0.23 -13.92 6.19
CA TYR A 45 -0.62 -13.78 5.00
C TYR A 45 0.17 -13.72 3.69
N GLY A 46 1.48 -14.02 3.71
CA GLY A 46 2.29 -14.16 2.50
C GLY A 46 2.57 -12.85 1.75
N ILE A 47 2.37 -11.68 2.36
CA ILE A 47 2.78 -10.40 1.79
C ILE A 47 4.30 -10.37 1.75
N THR A 48 4.88 -10.18 0.56
CA THR A 48 6.32 -10.39 0.32
C THR A 48 7.21 -9.24 0.76
N GLY A 49 6.65 -8.04 0.93
CA GLY A 49 7.41 -6.87 1.38
C GLY A 49 6.59 -5.59 1.42
N VAL A 50 7.25 -4.50 1.80
CA VAL A 50 6.64 -3.17 1.95
C VAL A 50 7.53 -2.09 1.35
N CYS A 51 6.91 -1.08 0.70
CA CYS A 51 7.57 0.19 0.42
C CYS A 51 7.11 1.26 1.42
N HIS A 52 7.95 1.57 2.39
CA HIS A 52 7.64 2.58 3.42
C HIS A 52 7.65 3.99 2.82
N MET A 53 6.54 4.73 2.96
CA MET A 53 6.36 6.04 2.36
C MET A 53 7.06 7.15 3.16
N ARG A 54 7.83 7.99 2.48
CA ARG A 54 8.46 9.20 3.04
C ARG A 54 8.05 10.43 2.26
N PHE A 55 7.56 11.44 2.97
CA PHE A 55 7.20 12.72 2.40
C PHE A 55 8.41 13.67 2.40
N LEU A 56 8.77 14.21 1.24
CA LEU A 56 9.91 15.14 1.13
C LEU A 56 9.70 16.41 1.96
N SER A 57 8.46 16.85 2.14
CA SER A 57 8.10 17.97 3.04
C SER A 57 8.60 17.76 4.47
N ASN A 58 8.56 16.51 4.96
CA ASN A 58 8.86 16.17 6.35
C ASN A 58 10.37 15.94 6.58
N MET A 59 11.12 15.59 5.54
CA MET A 59 12.54 15.25 5.61
C MET A 59 13.51 16.44 5.77
N MET A 60 13.02 17.67 5.61
CA MET A 60 13.80 18.90 5.79
C MET A 60 13.47 19.67 7.08
N ILE A 61 12.57 19.14 7.92
CA ILE A 61 12.34 19.68 9.26
C ILE A 61 13.52 19.25 10.14
N ILE A 62 14.27 20.21 10.71
CA ILE A 62 15.53 19.98 11.45
C ILE A 62 15.37 18.92 12.55
N ILE A 63 14.22 18.87 13.23
CA ILE A 63 13.90 17.88 14.26
C ILE A 63 13.90 16.45 13.70
N ASN A 64 13.38 16.24 12.48
CA ASN A 64 13.34 14.93 11.82
C ASN A 64 14.69 14.51 11.21
N VAL A 65 15.59 15.48 10.98
CA VAL A 65 16.97 15.22 10.53
C VAL A 65 17.83 14.74 11.69
N ASN A 66 17.64 15.29 12.89
CA ASN A 66 18.46 14.96 14.07
C ASN A 66 17.90 13.79 14.91
N GLY A 67 16.59 13.52 14.86
CA GLY A 67 15.95 12.43 15.62
C GLY A 67 15.94 11.06 14.92
N GLY A 68 16.44 10.96 13.69
CA GLY A 68 16.17 9.83 12.80
C GLY A 68 14.74 9.89 12.26
N THR A 69 14.54 9.60 10.98
CA THR A 69 13.17 9.50 10.46
C THR A 69 12.54 8.22 10.96
N TRP A 70 11.55 8.38 11.83
CA TRP A 70 10.72 7.32 12.34
C TRP A 70 10.29 6.34 11.22
N GLY A 71 10.44 5.03 11.44
CA GLY A 71 10.13 3.96 10.48
C GLY A 71 11.33 3.49 9.64
N THR A 72 12.36 4.33 9.43
CA THR A 72 13.54 3.94 8.62
C THR A 72 14.55 3.05 9.34
N LYS A 73 14.44 2.92 10.67
CA LYS A 73 15.23 1.98 11.46
C LYS A 73 14.39 0.77 11.88
N GLU A 74 13.17 1.04 12.34
CA GLU A 74 12.27 0.04 12.92
C GLU A 74 11.76 -0.93 11.85
N CYS A 75 11.37 -0.43 10.66
CA CYS A 75 10.82 -1.29 9.61
C CYS A 75 11.86 -2.29 9.06
N PRO A 76 13.11 -1.90 8.71
CA PRO A 76 14.13 -2.88 8.34
C PRO A 76 14.40 -3.93 9.43
N CYS A 77 14.51 -3.50 10.70
CA CYS A 77 14.76 -4.40 11.83
C CYS A 77 13.63 -5.42 12.05
N ALA A 78 12.39 -5.08 11.70
CA ALA A 78 11.26 -6.01 11.74
C ALA A 78 11.15 -6.83 10.44
N ALA A 79 11.43 -6.24 9.28
CA ALA A 79 11.32 -6.93 7.99
C ALA A 79 12.25 -8.15 7.86
N GLU A 80 13.51 -7.99 8.27
CA GLU A 80 14.55 -9.03 8.16
C GLU A 80 14.20 -10.34 8.89
N PRO A 81 13.85 -10.35 10.19
CA PRO A 81 13.51 -11.59 10.90
C PRO A 81 12.23 -12.27 10.38
N HIS A 82 11.31 -11.51 9.78
CA HIS A 82 10.09 -12.04 9.14
C HIS A 82 10.32 -12.41 7.66
N GLY A 83 11.55 -12.30 7.15
CA GLY A 83 11.91 -12.61 5.76
C GLY A 83 11.16 -11.76 4.74
N ARG A 84 10.82 -10.50 5.07
CA ARG A 84 10.09 -9.57 4.21
C ARG A 84 11.03 -8.60 3.52
N ALA A 85 10.77 -8.31 2.24
CA ALA A 85 11.50 -7.27 1.53
C ALA A 85 11.10 -5.88 2.07
N PHE A 86 12.09 -5.00 2.22
CA PHE A 86 11.87 -3.61 2.63
C PHE A 86 12.45 -2.66 1.57
N ALA A 87 11.62 -1.71 1.14
CA ALA A 87 12.02 -0.61 0.27
C ALA A 87 11.48 0.71 0.81
N VAL A 88 12.03 1.82 0.31
CA VAL A 88 11.56 3.16 0.66
C VAL A 88 10.93 3.83 -0.56
N SER A 89 9.72 4.32 -0.39
CA SER A 89 9.00 5.12 -1.37
C SER A 89 9.07 6.59 -0.99
N TYR A 90 9.30 7.48 -1.95
CA TYR A 90 9.32 8.92 -1.71
C TYR A 90 8.15 9.61 -2.40
N ASN A 91 7.47 10.47 -1.64
CA ASN A 91 6.41 11.34 -2.12
C ASN A 91 6.94 12.79 -2.18
N PRO A 92 7.04 13.37 -3.39
CA PRO A 92 7.55 14.72 -3.59
C PRO A 92 6.47 15.81 -3.50
N SER A 93 5.22 15.47 -3.16
CA SER A 93 4.11 16.44 -3.12
C SER A 93 4.48 17.70 -2.33
N GLY A 94 4.23 18.87 -2.93
CA GLY A 94 4.58 20.17 -2.38
C GLY A 94 6.05 20.59 -2.55
N ARG A 95 6.87 19.83 -3.29
CA ARG A 95 8.29 20.12 -3.55
C ARG A 95 8.67 19.91 -5.02
N SER A 96 9.78 20.51 -5.43
CA SER A 96 10.39 20.28 -6.75
C SER A 96 11.29 19.05 -6.70
N LEU A 97 11.17 18.17 -7.70
CA LEU A 97 12.11 17.08 -7.94
C LEU A 97 13.38 17.65 -8.61
N ASN A 98 14.36 18.09 -7.81
CA ASN A 98 15.64 18.66 -8.26
C ASN A 98 16.84 17.90 -7.68
N ASP A 99 18.06 18.41 -7.90
CA ASP A 99 19.32 17.72 -7.59
C ASP A 99 19.48 17.28 -6.12
N ASP A 100 18.80 17.91 -5.16
CA ASP A 100 18.84 17.56 -3.73
C ASP A 100 18.30 16.15 -3.45
N VAL A 101 17.41 15.66 -4.30
CA VAL A 101 16.84 14.31 -4.27
C VAL A 101 17.93 13.26 -4.60
N ARG A 102 18.95 13.62 -5.40
CA ARG A 102 20.00 12.69 -5.88
C ARG A 102 21.02 12.30 -4.81
N ALA A 103 21.27 13.17 -3.83
CA ALA A 103 22.34 12.97 -2.84
C ALA A 103 21.97 12.02 -1.68
N LYS A 104 20.68 11.69 -1.50
CA LYS A 104 20.16 11.11 -0.24
C LYS A 104 19.68 9.67 -0.33
N TYR A 105 19.84 8.98 -1.47
CA TYR A 105 19.36 7.61 -1.67
C TYR A 105 20.49 6.61 -1.84
N SER A 106 20.37 5.42 -1.27
CA SER A 106 21.36 4.34 -1.34
C SER A 106 20.67 2.98 -1.46
N LEU A 107 20.28 2.61 -2.69
CA LEU A 107 19.92 1.28 -3.28
C LEU A 107 19.02 0.26 -2.52
N PRO A 108 18.34 -0.71 -3.20
CA PRO A 108 18.31 -0.99 -4.65
C PRO A 108 16.95 -0.78 -5.33
N VAL A 109 15.88 -0.39 -4.62
CA VAL A 109 14.58 -0.08 -5.22
C VAL A 109 14.06 1.26 -4.69
N LEU A 110 13.83 2.21 -5.60
CA LEU A 110 13.30 3.54 -5.33
C LEU A 110 11.92 3.63 -5.96
N ARG A 111 10.89 3.96 -5.16
CA ARG A 111 9.59 4.33 -5.71
C ARG A 111 9.42 5.84 -5.67
N ILE A 112 9.06 6.44 -6.81
CA ILE A 112 8.68 7.85 -6.91
C ILE A 112 7.19 7.92 -7.21
N TYR A 113 6.39 8.22 -6.18
CA TYR A 113 4.96 8.44 -6.34
C TYR A 113 4.69 9.87 -6.82
N GLY A 114 3.79 10.06 -7.77
CA GLY A 114 3.37 11.40 -8.21
C GLY A 114 3.89 11.85 -9.57
N ILE A 115 4.52 10.97 -10.34
CA ILE A 115 4.96 11.26 -11.71
C ILE A 115 3.73 11.61 -12.57
N GLY A 116 3.68 12.84 -13.08
CA GLY A 116 2.60 13.34 -13.93
C GLY A 116 1.34 13.83 -13.21
N PHE A 117 1.30 13.81 -11.87
CA PHE A 117 0.26 14.52 -11.13
C PHE A 117 0.38 16.03 -11.36
N LYS A 118 -0.75 16.72 -11.56
CA LYS A 118 -0.78 18.20 -11.66
C LYS A 118 -0.26 18.89 -10.39
N SER A 119 -0.44 18.25 -9.23
CA SER A 119 0.00 18.75 -7.92
C SER A 119 1.51 18.62 -7.66
N VAL A 120 2.23 17.87 -8.49
CA VAL A 120 3.69 17.67 -8.35
C VAL A 120 4.39 18.67 -9.27
N ASN A 121 5.27 19.49 -8.70
CA ASN A 121 5.96 20.52 -9.46
C ASN A 121 7.12 19.89 -10.26
N VAL A 122 6.98 19.92 -11.58
CA VAL A 122 7.97 19.43 -12.54
C VAL A 122 8.20 20.54 -13.55
N LYS A 123 9.47 20.91 -13.76
CA LYS A 123 9.84 22.04 -14.62
C LYS A 123 9.57 21.76 -16.10
N ASN A 124 9.93 20.56 -16.57
CA ASN A 124 9.61 20.04 -17.90
C ASN A 124 9.80 18.51 -17.93
N THR A 125 9.30 17.86 -18.98
CA THR A 125 9.41 16.40 -19.16
C THR A 125 10.85 15.94 -19.43
N THR A 126 11.70 16.78 -20.03
CA THR A 126 13.11 16.47 -20.30
C THR A 126 13.90 16.24 -19.02
N GLU A 127 13.80 17.14 -18.05
CA GLU A 127 14.49 17.00 -16.75
C GLU A 127 13.99 15.79 -15.96
N LEU A 128 12.70 15.48 -16.04
CA LEU A 128 12.15 14.28 -15.42
C LEU A 128 12.63 13.00 -16.10
N ALA A 129 12.67 12.96 -17.44
CA ALA A 129 13.23 11.84 -18.19
C ALA A 129 14.72 11.64 -17.86
N SER A 130 15.49 12.73 -17.76
CA SER A 130 16.89 12.68 -17.31
C SER A 130 17.03 12.19 -15.87
N LEU A 131 16.09 12.51 -14.98
CA LEU A 131 16.11 12.00 -13.61
C LEU A 131 15.82 10.49 -13.56
N ILE A 132 14.85 10.03 -14.36
CA ILE A 132 14.52 8.60 -14.51
C ILE A 132 15.74 7.85 -15.07
N ASP A 133 16.33 8.33 -16.16
CA ASP A 133 17.54 7.76 -16.77
C ASP A 133 18.73 7.74 -15.79
N TRP A 134 18.90 8.79 -15.00
CA TRP A 134 19.96 8.83 -14.00
C TRP A 134 19.80 7.74 -12.95
N PHE A 135 18.58 7.54 -12.43
CA PHE A 135 18.32 6.48 -11.47
C PHE A 135 18.51 5.09 -12.09
N GLN A 136 18.09 4.88 -13.34
CA GLN A 136 18.12 3.56 -13.98
C GLN A 136 19.47 3.20 -14.60
N ASN A 137 20.22 4.18 -15.12
CA ASN A 137 21.38 3.96 -15.98
C ASN A 137 22.66 4.66 -15.49
N SER A 138 22.62 5.99 -15.33
CA SER A 138 23.85 6.81 -15.21
C SER A 138 24.25 7.25 -13.80
N GLY A 139 23.50 6.83 -12.76
CA GLY A 139 23.70 7.25 -11.37
C GLY A 139 24.82 6.55 -10.59
N GLY A 140 25.57 5.64 -11.22
CA GLY A 140 26.70 4.94 -10.60
C GLY A 140 26.27 4.17 -9.34
N LYS A 141 26.86 4.49 -8.17
CA LYS A 141 26.50 3.87 -6.89
C LYS A 141 25.07 4.17 -6.41
N TYR A 142 24.39 5.11 -7.06
CA TYR A 142 23.00 5.49 -6.78
C TYR A 142 22.01 4.88 -7.77
N ARG A 143 22.48 4.06 -8.71
CA ARG A 143 21.66 3.39 -9.72
C ARG A 143 20.68 2.42 -9.07
N THR A 144 19.41 2.78 -9.06
CA THR A 144 18.34 2.04 -8.41
C THR A 144 17.39 1.48 -9.44
N PHE A 145 16.73 0.40 -9.07
CA PHE A 145 15.52 0.01 -9.74
C PHE A 145 14.41 1.01 -9.42
N LEU A 146 13.80 1.64 -10.42
CA LEU A 146 12.81 2.71 -10.24
C LEU A 146 11.39 2.18 -10.46
N ILE A 147 10.51 2.39 -9.50
CA ILE A 147 9.06 2.18 -9.61
C ILE A 147 8.37 3.54 -9.71
N GLY A 148 7.72 3.82 -10.84
CA GLY A 148 6.95 5.05 -11.05
C GLY A 148 5.49 4.93 -10.58
N GLY A 149 4.95 5.94 -9.92
CA GLY A 149 3.51 6.05 -9.62
C GLY A 149 2.85 7.18 -10.42
N VAL A 150 1.87 6.84 -11.27
CA VAL A 150 1.17 7.76 -12.19
C VAL A 150 -0.30 7.99 -11.81
N PRO A 151 -0.93 9.13 -12.18
CA PRO A 151 -2.30 9.48 -11.79
C PRO A 151 -3.38 8.65 -12.47
N SER A 152 -4.55 8.48 -11.83
CA SER A 152 -5.54 7.45 -12.21
C SER A 152 -6.14 7.62 -13.61
N ASN A 153 -6.14 8.84 -14.16
CA ASN A 153 -6.76 9.17 -15.44
C ASN A 153 -5.74 9.48 -16.54
N TRP A 154 -4.50 9.02 -16.38
CA TRP A 154 -3.40 9.41 -17.25
C TRP A 154 -3.62 8.98 -18.70
N ARG A 155 -4.30 7.85 -18.97
CA ARG A 155 -4.59 7.35 -20.34
C ARG A 155 -5.37 8.36 -21.17
N GLN A 156 -6.34 9.00 -20.54
CA GLN A 156 -7.16 10.04 -21.17
C GLN A 156 -6.56 11.44 -20.95
N ARG A 157 -5.54 11.55 -20.09
CA ARG A 157 -4.89 12.80 -19.67
C ARG A 157 -5.89 13.83 -19.15
N VAL A 158 -6.79 13.39 -18.28
CA VAL A 158 -7.83 14.22 -17.65
C VAL A 158 -7.68 14.25 -16.12
N LYS A 159 -8.49 15.07 -15.46
CA LYS A 159 -8.56 15.19 -13.99
C LYS A 159 -7.19 15.48 -13.34
N ASP A 160 -6.68 14.53 -12.56
CA ASP A 160 -5.45 14.55 -11.76
C ASP A 160 -4.17 14.46 -12.60
N SER A 161 -4.32 14.08 -13.88
CA SER A 161 -3.22 13.88 -14.82
C SER A 161 -2.89 15.12 -15.62
N ARG A 162 -1.60 15.37 -15.88
CA ARG A 162 -1.12 16.38 -16.83
C ARG A 162 -1.59 16.07 -18.27
N GLN A 163 -1.91 17.13 -19.03
CA GLN A 163 -2.67 17.06 -20.28
C GLN A 163 -1.81 17.15 -21.54
N GLU A 164 -0.63 17.74 -21.40
CA GLU A 164 0.30 18.07 -22.46
C GLU A 164 0.79 16.78 -23.17
N ILE A 165 1.10 16.86 -24.47
CA ILE A 165 1.38 15.67 -25.31
C ILE A 165 2.68 14.97 -24.92
N GLU A 166 3.62 15.73 -24.38
CA GLU A 166 4.92 15.29 -23.90
C GLU A 166 4.77 14.33 -22.71
N TRP A 167 3.69 14.43 -21.91
CA TRP A 167 3.44 13.51 -20.80
C TRP A 167 2.94 12.15 -21.25
N LYS A 168 2.38 12.04 -22.46
CA LYS A 168 1.88 10.78 -22.99
C LYS A 168 2.99 9.73 -23.04
N GLN A 169 4.16 10.09 -23.57
CA GLN A 169 5.31 9.19 -23.66
C GLN A 169 5.81 8.75 -22.28
N ILE A 170 5.82 9.66 -21.30
CA ILE A 170 6.22 9.35 -19.91
C ILE A 170 5.23 8.38 -19.25
N TYR A 171 3.93 8.52 -19.52
CA TYR A 171 2.95 7.59 -18.97
C TYR A 171 2.99 6.23 -19.66
N GLU A 172 3.09 6.21 -21.00
CA GLU A 172 3.16 4.96 -21.78
C GLU A 172 4.39 4.14 -21.43
N SER A 173 5.53 4.78 -21.14
CA SER A 173 6.73 4.08 -20.66
C SER A 173 6.56 3.43 -19.28
N LEU A 174 5.45 3.69 -18.57
CA LEU A 174 5.19 3.20 -17.21
C LEU A 174 3.94 2.29 -17.12
N ASP A 175 3.20 2.04 -18.22
CA ASP A 175 1.92 1.32 -18.19
C ASP A 175 1.87 -0.02 -18.94
N ASP A 176 2.91 -0.38 -19.67
CA ASP A 176 2.90 -1.58 -20.49
C ASP A 176 3.74 -2.68 -19.84
N ALA A 177 3.08 -3.69 -19.27
CA ALA A 177 3.73 -4.82 -18.62
C ALA A 177 4.69 -5.56 -19.55
N MET A 178 4.31 -5.74 -20.82
CA MET A 178 5.14 -6.40 -21.83
C MET A 178 6.35 -5.54 -22.19
N LEU A 179 6.17 -4.23 -22.33
CA LEU A 179 7.30 -3.31 -22.55
C LEU A 179 8.23 -3.28 -21.33
N CYS A 180 7.69 -3.27 -20.11
CA CYS A 180 8.46 -3.34 -18.88
C CYS A 180 9.29 -4.62 -18.83
N GLU A 181 8.71 -5.77 -19.15
CA GLU A 181 9.43 -7.05 -19.24
C GLU A 181 10.55 -6.99 -20.30
N GLN A 182 10.26 -6.48 -21.50
CA GLN A 182 11.27 -6.30 -22.58
C GLN A 182 12.43 -5.38 -22.17
N LEU A 183 12.16 -4.38 -21.32
CA LEU A 183 13.15 -3.43 -20.83
C LEU A 183 13.84 -3.88 -19.53
N GLY A 184 13.45 -5.03 -18.95
CA GLY A 184 13.96 -5.49 -17.65
C GLY A 184 13.54 -4.59 -16.47
N VAL A 185 12.38 -3.92 -16.60
CA VAL A 185 11.77 -3.06 -15.58
C VAL A 185 10.61 -3.82 -14.93
N LEU A 186 10.50 -3.77 -13.59
CA LEU A 186 9.38 -4.44 -12.90
C LEU A 186 8.14 -3.60 -13.06
N TYR A 187 7.11 -4.23 -13.61
CA TYR A 187 5.78 -3.70 -13.61
C TYR A 187 5.04 -4.09 -12.33
N MET A 188 4.49 -3.10 -11.63
CA MET A 188 3.74 -3.30 -10.38
C MET A 188 2.36 -2.64 -10.50
N PRO A 189 1.37 -3.30 -11.13
CA PRO A 189 0.02 -2.78 -11.19
C PRO A 189 -0.55 -2.65 -9.78
N VAL A 190 -1.32 -1.58 -9.56
CA VAL A 190 -1.93 -1.29 -8.28
C VAL A 190 -3.21 -2.09 -8.12
N MET A 191 -3.22 -3.02 -7.17
CA MET A 191 -4.42 -3.61 -6.60
C MET A 191 -4.89 -2.76 -5.42
N CYS A 192 -6.07 -2.17 -5.50
CA CYS A 192 -6.59 -1.31 -4.44
C CYS A 192 -8.07 -1.56 -4.14
N ARG A 193 -8.52 -0.92 -3.06
CA ARG A 193 -9.93 -0.65 -2.77
C ARG A 193 -10.17 0.86 -2.87
N HIS A 194 -11.43 1.26 -2.99
CA HIS A 194 -11.77 2.64 -3.33
C HIS A 194 -11.20 3.67 -2.33
N ASN A 195 -10.76 4.81 -2.88
CA ASN A 195 -10.22 5.95 -2.15
C ASN A 195 -11.34 6.95 -1.81
N LEU A 196 -11.64 7.13 -0.53
CA LEU A 196 -12.67 8.05 -0.03
C LEU A 196 -12.13 9.42 0.45
N LYS A 197 -10.94 9.87 0.01
CA LYS A 197 -10.35 11.16 0.43
C LYS A 197 -11.23 12.39 0.13
N ASN A 198 -12.34 12.23 -0.60
CA ASN A 198 -13.30 13.29 -0.83
C ASN A 198 -14.53 13.14 0.10
N GLN A 199 -14.57 13.92 1.19
CA GLN A 199 -15.63 13.96 2.21
C GLN A 199 -17.05 14.26 1.67
N THR A 200 -17.16 14.58 0.37
CA THR A 200 -18.43 14.84 -0.32
C THR A 200 -19.02 13.60 -0.98
N ALA A 201 -18.22 12.55 -1.22
CA ALA A 201 -18.71 11.30 -1.79
C ALA A 201 -19.56 10.55 -0.75
N PRO A 202 -20.70 9.94 -1.15
CA PRO A 202 -21.43 9.03 -0.28
C PRO A 202 -20.52 7.92 0.25
N MET A 203 -20.73 7.51 1.50
CA MET A 203 -20.08 6.29 2.02
C MET A 203 -20.43 5.10 1.14
N ASN A 204 -19.47 4.19 0.99
CA ASN A 204 -19.60 3.00 0.16
C ASN A 204 -20.00 3.28 -1.31
N SER A 205 -19.63 4.44 -1.87
CA SER A 205 -19.93 4.81 -3.26
C SER A 205 -19.36 3.84 -4.30
N ILE A 206 -18.29 3.13 -3.94
CA ILE A 206 -17.80 1.94 -4.66
C ILE A 206 -17.74 0.79 -3.65
N PRO A 207 -18.79 -0.08 -3.63
CA PRO A 207 -18.83 -1.26 -2.77
C PRO A 207 -17.61 -2.15 -2.96
N ARG A 208 -17.12 -2.74 -1.86
CA ARG A 208 -15.99 -3.70 -1.93
C ARG A 208 -16.46 -5.07 -2.43
N LEU A 209 -17.78 -5.30 -2.42
CA LEU A 209 -18.47 -6.50 -2.84
C LEU A 209 -17.92 -7.74 -2.13
N GLY A 210 -17.76 -7.66 -0.81
CA GLY A 210 -17.18 -8.76 -0.01
C GLY A 210 -15.75 -9.13 -0.42
N GLY A 211 -15.02 -8.22 -1.09
CA GLY A 211 -13.68 -8.46 -1.61
C GLY A 211 -13.62 -8.83 -3.09
N ARG A 212 -14.76 -9.12 -3.74
CA ARG A 212 -14.82 -9.47 -5.17
C ARG A 212 -14.24 -8.37 -6.08
N PHE A 213 -14.36 -7.11 -5.68
CA PHE A 213 -13.74 -5.99 -6.41
C PHE A 213 -12.21 -6.08 -6.45
N MET A 214 -11.59 -6.45 -5.32
CA MET A 214 -10.14 -6.62 -5.20
C MET A 214 -9.70 -7.91 -5.90
N TRP A 215 -10.44 -9.01 -5.73
CA TRP A 215 -10.14 -10.28 -6.38
C TRP A 215 -10.12 -10.19 -7.90
N ARG A 216 -11.07 -9.45 -8.50
CA ARG A 216 -11.10 -9.21 -9.95
C ARG A 216 -9.81 -8.56 -10.48
N GLN A 217 -9.19 -7.67 -9.69
CA GLN A 217 -7.91 -7.07 -10.05
C GLN A 217 -6.78 -8.10 -9.96
N ALA A 218 -6.71 -8.84 -8.84
CA ALA A 218 -5.73 -9.92 -8.66
C ALA A 218 -5.78 -10.96 -9.77
N TYR A 219 -6.98 -11.44 -10.13
CA TYR A 219 -7.20 -12.37 -11.24
C TYR A 219 -6.66 -11.81 -12.56
N LYS A 220 -7.04 -10.57 -12.91
CA LYS A 220 -6.59 -9.95 -14.17
C LYS A 220 -5.07 -9.80 -14.24
N TYR A 221 -4.43 -9.50 -13.11
CA TYR A 221 -2.99 -9.35 -13.04
C TYR A 221 -2.28 -10.70 -13.12
N ALA A 222 -2.74 -11.71 -12.40
CA ALA A 222 -2.14 -13.04 -12.46
C ALA A 222 -2.39 -13.77 -13.79
N ALA A 223 -3.40 -13.36 -14.57
CA ALA A 223 -3.67 -13.90 -15.91
C ALA A 223 -2.76 -13.30 -17.01
N ASP A 224 -2.03 -12.22 -16.72
CA ASP A 224 -1.08 -11.61 -17.64
C ASP A 224 0.33 -12.13 -17.35
N GLU A 225 0.91 -12.86 -18.30
CA GLU A 225 2.23 -13.48 -18.17
C GLU A 225 3.37 -12.46 -18.03
N ASN A 226 3.14 -11.19 -18.37
CA ASN A 226 4.11 -10.11 -18.22
C ASN A 226 4.06 -9.44 -16.84
N ILE A 227 3.16 -9.90 -15.95
CA ILE A 227 2.99 -9.34 -14.61
C ILE A 227 3.45 -10.37 -13.58
N SER A 228 4.62 -10.10 -12.99
CA SER A 228 5.22 -10.96 -11.96
C SER A 228 5.12 -10.37 -10.54
N THR A 229 4.57 -9.17 -10.39
CA THR A 229 4.40 -8.49 -9.10
C THR A 229 3.09 -7.71 -9.06
N ILE A 230 2.50 -7.52 -7.88
CA ILE A 230 1.31 -6.69 -7.67
C ILE A 230 1.59 -5.72 -6.51
N TRP A 231 1.24 -4.45 -6.67
CA TRP A 231 1.31 -3.46 -5.59
C TRP A 231 -0.04 -3.35 -4.88
N CYS A 232 -0.10 -3.67 -3.59
CA CYS A 232 -1.32 -3.46 -2.81
C CYS A 232 -1.35 -2.05 -2.19
N ALA A 233 -2.34 -1.24 -2.57
CA ALA A 233 -2.54 0.10 -2.01
C ALA A 233 -3.79 0.14 -1.11
N GLN A 234 -3.67 0.21 0.22
CA GLN A 234 -2.43 0.21 1.04
C GLN A 234 -2.58 -0.69 2.27
N PHE A 235 -1.49 -0.89 3.03
CA PHE A 235 -1.51 -1.70 4.25
C PHE A 235 -2.42 -1.07 5.33
N ASP A 236 -2.21 0.20 5.66
CA ASP A 236 -2.77 0.88 6.84
C ASP A 236 -3.45 2.24 6.56
N GLU A 237 -3.70 2.60 5.29
CA GLU A 237 -4.36 3.86 4.91
C GLU A 237 -5.89 3.80 5.16
N VAL A 238 -6.26 3.89 6.44
CA VAL A 238 -7.64 3.77 6.95
C VAL A 238 -8.49 4.97 6.56
N ASP A 239 -7.92 6.17 6.59
CA ASP A 239 -8.61 7.42 6.27
C ASP A 239 -9.07 7.47 4.81
N GLU A 240 -8.34 6.82 3.90
CA GLU A 240 -8.75 6.68 2.50
C GLU A 240 -9.60 5.43 2.24
N SER A 241 -9.89 4.62 3.27
CA SER A 241 -10.64 3.35 3.16
C SER A 241 -9.97 2.28 2.30
N THR A 242 -8.64 2.30 2.21
CA THR A 242 -7.87 1.34 1.40
C THR A 242 -7.09 0.29 2.22
N ALA A 243 -6.93 0.51 3.52
CA ALA A 243 -6.16 -0.34 4.45
C ALA A 243 -6.55 -1.83 4.43
N ILE A 244 -5.65 -2.72 3.99
CA ILE A 244 -5.81 -4.18 3.98
C ILE A 244 -5.53 -4.86 5.32
N PHE A 245 -4.87 -4.18 6.25
CA PHE A 245 -4.66 -4.71 7.59
C PHE A 245 -6.00 -4.98 8.30
N LYS A 246 -5.91 -5.59 9.48
CA LYS A 246 -7.11 -5.98 10.21
C LYS A 246 -7.97 -4.74 10.54
N VAL A 247 -9.29 -4.81 10.35
CA VAL A 247 -10.23 -3.69 10.60
C VAL A 247 -11.54 -4.18 11.23
N ALA A 248 -12.33 -3.26 11.79
CA ALA A 248 -13.61 -3.55 12.44
C ALA A 248 -14.59 -4.29 11.53
N LYS A 249 -15.16 -5.40 12.02
CA LYS A 249 -16.08 -6.25 11.26
C LYS A 249 -17.44 -5.58 11.04
N ASP A 250 -17.95 -4.92 12.07
CA ASP A 250 -19.26 -4.30 12.11
C ASP A 250 -19.26 -3.07 13.04
N HIS A 251 -20.41 -2.38 13.10
CA HIS A 251 -20.58 -1.14 13.88
C HIS A 251 -20.43 -1.34 15.40
N SER A 252 -20.38 -2.58 15.89
CA SER A 252 -20.21 -2.86 17.31
C SER A 252 -18.76 -2.65 17.79
N GLU A 253 -17.81 -2.54 16.85
CA GLU A 253 -16.36 -2.43 17.09
C GLU A 253 -15.77 -1.07 16.72
N VAL A 254 -16.62 -0.07 16.45
CA VAL A 254 -16.21 1.29 16.09
C VAL A 254 -16.63 2.29 17.17
N PRO A 255 -16.03 3.49 17.21
CA PRO A 255 -16.49 4.56 18.07
C PRO A 255 -17.97 4.88 17.92
N ASN A 256 -18.61 5.28 19.02
CA ASN A 256 -20.04 5.60 19.06
C ASN A 256 -20.40 6.76 18.12
N ASP A 257 -19.49 7.73 18.04
CA ASP A 257 -19.65 8.93 17.23
C ASP A 257 -18.83 8.80 15.95
N GLY A 258 -19.36 9.34 14.85
CA GLY A 258 -18.69 9.40 13.56
C GLY A 258 -19.36 8.55 12.49
N LYS A 259 -18.71 8.49 11.33
CA LYS A 259 -19.14 7.70 10.17
C LYS A 259 -18.07 6.67 9.87
N TRP A 260 -18.38 5.40 10.11
CA TRP A 260 -17.42 4.31 10.03
C TRP A 260 -17.86 3.29 8.99
N LEU A 261 -16.99 2.99 8.03
CA LEU A 261 -17.25 1.97 7.03
C LEU A 261 -16.61 0.65 7.48
N THR A 262 -17.43 -0.26 7.98
CA THR A 262 -17.04 -1.58 8.51
C THR A 262 -17.07 -2.65 7.42
N LEU A 263 -16.57 -3.86 7.71
CA LEU A 263 -16.48 -4.92 6.72
C LEU A 263 -17.85 -5.44 6.24
N ASP A 264 -18.85 -5.40 7.12
CA ASP A 264 -20.25 -5.77 6.86
C ASP A 264 -21.02 -4.76 6.01
N ALA A 265 -20.40 -3.66 5.56
CA ALA A 265 -21.06 -2.62 4.76
C ALA A 265 -21.68 -3.11 3.44
N ASP A 266 -21.24 -4.27 2.94
CA ASP A 266 -21.78 -4.90 1.74
C ASP A 266 -22.76 -6.06 2.05
N GLY A 267 -23.17 -6.23 3.31
CA GLY A 267 -24.08 -7.26 3.77
C GLY A 267 -23.44 -8.65 4.00
N GLU A 268 -22.11 -8.71 4.12
CA GLU A 268 -21.34 -9.95 4.28
C GLU A 268 -20.72 -9.99 5.68
N ASP A 269 -20.82 -11.11 6.39
CA ASP A 269 -20.14 -11.30 7.69
C ASP A 269 -18.68 -11.70 7.43
N LEU A 270 -17.74 -10.77 7.62
CA LEU A 270 -16.34 -10.96 7.25
C LEU A 270 -15.42 -10.84 8.48
N PRO A 271 -14.40 -11.71 8.61
CA PRO A 271 -13.43 -11.64 9.71
C PRO A 271 -12.53 -10.39 9.57
N HIS A 272 -11.95 -9.93 10.69
CA HIS A 272 -11.12 -8.71 10.72
C HIS A 272 -9.97 -8.73 9.71
N ASP A 273 -9.41 -9.91 9.46
CA ASP A 273 -8.25 -10.17 8.60
C ASP A 273 -8.59 -10.47 7.13
N TRP A 274 -9.86 -10.31 6.73
CA TRP A 274 -10.38 -10.75 5.44
C TRP A 274 -9.52 -10.33 4.24
N TYR A 275 -9.03 -9.09 4.24
CA TYR A 275 -8.24 -8.56 3.13
C TYR A 275 -6.77 -8.97 3.17
N LEU A 276 -6.24 -9.33 4.34
CA LEU A 276 -4.94 -9.99 4.43
C LEU A 276 -5.04 -11.41 3.83
N ARG A 277 -6.11 -12.15 4.12
CA ARG A 277 -6.36 -13.47 3.50
C ARG A 277 -6.43 -13.37 1.96
N LEU A 278 -7.16 -12.39 1.44
CA LEU A 278 -7.24 -12.15 -0.01
C LEU A 278 -5.87 -11.85 -0.63
N CYS A 279 -5.01 -11.09 0.05
CA CYS A 279 -3.63 -10.87 -0.39
C CYS A 279 -2.83 -12.17 -0.44
N GLY A 280 -2.98 -13.05 0.56
CA GLY A 280 -2.31 -14.35 0.57
C GLY A 280 -2.75 -15.26 -0.57
N GLU A 281 -4.05 -15.32 -0.86
CA GLU A 281 -4.58 -16.08 -2.00
C GLU A 281 -4.13 -15.49 -3.34
N ALA A 282 -4.12 -14.16 -3.48
CA ALA A 282 -3.59 -13.48 -4.66
C ALA A 282 -2.10 -13.77 -4.86
N GLN A 283 -1.32 -13.79 -3.78
CA GLN A 283 0.11 -14.13 -3.82
C GLN A 283 0.34 -15.60 -4.24
N LYS A 284 -0.45 -16.55 -3.72
CA LYS A 284 -0.39 -17.95 -4.15
C LYS A 284 -0.66 -18.08 -5.64
N MET A 285 -1.66 -17.35 -6.14
CA MET A 285 -2.03 -17.34 -7.57
C MET A 285 -0.91 -16.73 -8.43
N LEU A 286 -0.39 -15.56 -8.05
CA LEU A 286 0.71 -14.90 -8.77
C LEU A 286 2.01 -15.74 -8.77
N ALA A 287 2.28 -16.47 -7.69
CA ALA A 287 3.42 -17.37 -7.59
C ALA A 287 3.21 -18.73 -8.28
N GLY A 288 2.10 -18.94 -8.98
CA GLY A 288 1.79 -20.20 -9.66
C GLY A 288 1.57 -21.40 -8.73
N LYS A 289 1.30 -21.15 -7.44
CA LYS A 289 1.04 -22.22 -6.44
C LYS A 289 -0.40 -22.75 -6.50
N VAL A 290 -1.31 -21.97 -7.09
CA VAL A 290 -2.70 -22.35 -7.37
C VAL A 290 -3.04 -21.92 -8.80
N ASN A 291 -4.07 -22.53 -9.38
CA ASN A 291 -4.54 -22.16 -10.71
C ASN A 291 -5.10 -20.73 -10.72
N VAL A 292 -4.86 -20.00 -11.81
CA VAL A 292 -5.48 -18.71 -12.06
C VAL A 292 -7.00 -18.89 -12.11
N SER A 293 -7.73 -18.12 -11.30
CA SER A 293 -9.18 -18.25 -11.15
C SER A 293 -9.85 -16.89 -11.02
N GLU A 294 -10.89 -16.66 -11.84
CA GLU A 294 -11.78 -15.50 -11.69
C GLU A 294 -12.65 -15.61 -10.44
N THR A 295 -12.91 -16.83 -9.96
CA THR A 295 -13.69 -17.08 -8.74
C THR A 295 -12.80 -16.96 -7.52
N MET A 296 -13.26 -16.18 -6.53
CA MET A 296 -12.57 -15.97 -5.26
C MET A 296 -12.53 -17.28 -4.44
N PRO A 297 -11.35 -17.73 -3.97
CA PRO A 297 -11.18 -19.07 -3.40
C PRO A 297 -11.61 -19.18 -1.93
N ILE A 298 -11.82 -18.06 -1.25
CA ILE A 298 -12.24 -18.01 0.16
C ILE A 298 -13.68 -17.54 0.30
N ASN A 299 -14.36 -18.02 1.32
CA ASN A 299 -15.68 -17.54 1.73
C ASN A 299 -15.69 -17.20 3.23
N SER A 300 -16.72 -16.50 3.69
CA SER A 300 -16.87 -16.12 5.11
C SER A 300 -17.02 -17.32 6.06
N LEU A 301 -17.37 -18.51 5.54
CA LEU A 301 -17.66 -19.72 6.32
C LEU A 301 -16.46 -20.66 6.47
N THR A 302 -15.38 -20.48 5.70
CA THR A 302 -14.18 -21.36 5.69
C THR A 302 -13.32 -21.29 6.97
N LEU A 303 -13.90 -20.96 8.13
CA LEU A 303 -13.17 -20.45 9.29
C LEU A 303 -13.37 -21.19 10.62
N LYS A 304 -13.60 -22.52 10.60
CA LYS A 304 -13.49 -23.31 11.84
C LYS A 304 -12.34 -24.32 11.89
N ASP A 305 -11.79 -24.79 10.77
CA ASP A 305 -11.03 -26.05 10.82
C ASP A 305 -9.55 -25.99 10.40
N GLU A 306 -9.02 -24.88 9.85
CA GLU A 306 -7.66 -24.94 9.27
C GLU A 306 -6.51 -24.44 10.18
N ILE A 307 -6.78 -23.82 11.34
CA ILE A 307 -5.72 -23.38 12.26
C ILE A 307 -5.40 -24.42 13.36
N LEU A 308 -6.22 -25.48 13.51
CA LEU A 308 -6.03 -26.49 14.56
C LEU A 308 -5.31 -27.78 14.11
N VAL A 309 -4.92 -27.93 12.84
CA VAL A 309 -4.36 -29.20 12.32
C VAL A 309 -2.84 -29.13 12.06
N ALA A 310 -2.18 -28.02 12.39
CA ALA A 310 -0.72 -27.90 12.26
C ALA A 310 0.07 -28.34 13.51
N GLU A 311 -0.61 -28.69 14.61
CA GLU A 311 0.01 -29.24 15.82
C GLU A 311 -0.76 -30.49 16.30
N MET A 312 -0.60 -31.60 15.59
CA MET A 312 -0.83 -32.97 16.10
C MET A 312 0.16 -33.95 15.49
#